data_AF-A0A847SBM5-F1
#
_entry.id   AF-A0A847SBM5-F1
#
_cell.length_a   1.000
_cell.length_b   1.000
_cell.length_c   1.000
_cell.angle_alpha   90.00
_cell.angle_beta   90.00
_cell.angle_gamma   90.00
#
_symmetry.space_group_name_H-M   'P 1'
#
loop_
_entity.id
_entity.type
_entity.pdbx_description
1 polymer ?
#
loop_
_entity_poly.entity_id
_entity_poly.type
_entity_poly.pdbx_seq_one_letter_code
_entity_poly.pdbx_strand_id
1 'polypeptide(L)'
;MKHFLFLSALLKSKCKLLLAAAGIFLSIPAWGQLPTAQQVASQMKVGWNLGNTLDAICGENAWGNPTTSQALINAVKAAGFNTVRIPCAWDCHTSNGVIDAAWIARVKTVVDYCINNNMYVIINIHWDGGWLENNCTTSAQNAVNAKQQNYWTQIANYFKNYNERLLFASANEPAVSDATGMSVLLSYHQTFINAVRATGGNNSSRSLIIQGPSTSIDNTYNLMNTMPTDQISNRLMMEVHYYAPWQFCGLTADASWGTMFYYWGNGYHSTTQTDRNSTWGEESEVERALGLMKTKFVDNGIPVIIGEFGAIKRTNPSDLSLHLASREYFNKYVTSAAKNKGMVPVYWDNGASDFGLFNRSTAAVNDQGVINAIMQGAGGSSAGYITLANRTTGLLMDGMGATANGSNCSQWSNSGSYNQQWALETTGSYVKLKNRATGLYLDGMGRTSNGSIAGQWASSSSNNQQWTMENTGGFVKFKNRATGLYLDGLGQTGNGSDLAQWTTSSSYNQQWTSSATTNARTAAQPVFVSNSTIDKQTSQVTVYPNPSSTSFNLVVGNNEKIMLIEIVDITGRVVESIKPVAIKNRLEFGASLKPNTYIIKVTGNTWTKSFKVIKQ
;
A
#
# COMPACT_ATOMS: atom_id res chain seq x y z
N MET A 1 11.35 38.09 97.57
CA MET A 1 10.64 39.37 97.33
C MET A 1 10.00 39.32 95.94
N LYS A 2 9.15 40.32 95.62
CA LYS A 2 8.59 40.73 94.30
C LYS A 2 9.48 40.39 93.07
N HIS A 3 9.01 40.18 91.82
CA HIS A 3 7.67 40.07 91.18
C HIS A 3 7.85 39.64 89.68
N PHE A 4 6.80 39.11 89.03
CA PHE A 4 6.22 39.43 87.69
C PHE A 4 7.09 40.24 86.66
N LEU A 5 7.12 40.03 85.32
CA LEU A 5 6.19 39.42 84.32
C LEU A 5 6.90 38.82 83.06
N PHE A 6 6.31 37.76 82.44
CA PHE A 6 6.06 37.47 80.99
C PHE A 6 7.18 37.66 79.90
N LEU A 7 7.14 37.08 78.67
CA LEU A 7 6.08 36.41 77.89
C LEU A 7 6.64 35.21 77.03
N SER A 8 5.73 34.38 76.50
CA SER A 8 5.85 33.13 75.70
C SER A 8 6.56 33.26 74.31
N ALA A 9 6.93 32.20 73.54
CA ALA A 9 6.76 30.72 73.64
C ALA A 9 7.70 29.93 72.66
N LEU A 10 7.71 28.58 72.80
CA LEU A 10 7.81 27.45 71.82
C LEU A 10 8.48 27.72 70.42
N LEU A 11 9.25 26.83 69.76
CA LEU A 11 9.42 25.36 69.74
C LEU A 11 10.74 25.05 68.96
N LYS A 12 11.45 23.91 68.94
CA LYS A 12 11.41 22.55 69.56
C LYS A 12 12.87 22.08 69.79
N SER A 13 13.17 20.78 69.89
CA SER A 13 14.56 20.26 70.05
C SER A 13 14.79 18.87 69.40
N LYS A 14 15.99 18.70 68.83
CA LYS A 14 16.81 17.48 68.59
C LYS A 14 16.12 16.11 68.45
N CYS A 15 16.45 15.40 67.36
CA CYS A 15 17.39 14.27 67.42
C CYS A 15 17.82 13.78 66.02
N LYS A 16 19.05 13.28 65.89
CA LYS A 16 19.53 12.52 64.72
C LYS A 16 20.16 11.21 65.23
N LEU A 17 19.65 10.08 64.75
CA LEU A 17 20.26 8.77 64.94
C LEU A 17 20.49 8.16 63.56
N LEU A 18 21.73 7.79 63.24
CA LEU A 18 22.10 7.17 61.96
C LEU A 18 22.29 5.67 62.19
N LEU A 19 21.36 4.86 61.69
CA LEU A 19 21.60 3.43 61.47
C LEU A 19 22.21 3.25 60.08
N ALA A 20 23.39 2.62 60.02
CA ALA A 20 23.99 2.16 58.78
C ALA A 20 23.37 0.82 58.35
N ALA A 21 22.18 0.88 57.75
CA ALA A 21 21.60 -0.27 57.06
C ALA A 21 22.18 -0.36 55.65
N ALA A 22 23.08 -1.33 55.42
CA ALA A 22 23.64 -1.61 54.11
C ALA A 22 22.57 -2.27 53.21
N GLY A 23 21.71 -1.44 52.62
CA GLY A 23 20.67 -1.89 51.70
C GLY A 23 21.30 -2.52 50.46
N ILE A 24 21.21 -3.84 50.34
CA ILE A 24 21.41 -4.55 49.07
C ILE A 24 20.26 -4.11 48.16
N PHE A 25 20.48 -3.05 47.39
CA PHE A 25 19.66 -2.72 46.25
C PHE A 25 19.85 -3.83 45.21
N LEU A 26 19.04 -4.89 45.33
CA LEU A 26 18.64 -5.68 44.18
C LEU A 26 18.05 -4.70 43.18
N SER A 27 18.85 -4.33 42.18
CA SER A 27 18.41 -3.54 41.06
C SER A 27 17.45 -4.39 40.24
N ILE A 28 16.18 -4.43 40.67
CA ILE A 28 15.06 -4.83 39.81
C ILE A 28 15.26 -4.01 38.53
N PRO A 29 15.53 -4.63 37.37
CA PRO A 29 15.72 -3.87 36.16
C PRO A 29 14.44 -3.08 35.92
N ALA A 30 14.57 -1.78 35.62
CA ALA A 30 13.42 -1.00 35.18
C ALA A 30 13.00 -1.54 33.82
N TRP A 31 12.06 -2.49 33.80
CA TRP A 31 11.48 -3.03 32.57
C TRP A 31 10.86 -1.85 31.81
N GLY A 32 11.54 -1.40 30.76
CA GLY A 32 11.11 -0.24 30.01
C GLY A 32 9.71 -0.47 29.45
N GLN A 33 8.78 0.42 29.79
CA GLN A 33 7.45 0.36 29.19
C GLN A 33 7.59 0.47 27.68
N LEU A 34 6.77 -0.27 26.94
CA LEU A 34 6.68 -0.12 25.49
C LEU A 34 6.22 1.33 25.13
N PRO A 35 6.38 1.79 23.88
CA PRO A 35 5.79 3.04 23.41
C PRO A 35 4.27 3.08 23.52
N THR A 36 3.68 4.27 23.61
CA THR A 36 2.22 4.47 23.72
C THR A 36 1.50 4.05 22.44
N ALA A 37 0.17 3.86 22.52
CA ALA A 37 -0.65 3.53 21.36
C ALA A 37 -0.48 4.57 20.23
N GLN A 38 -0.39 5.87 20.56
CA GLN A 38 -0.18 6.94 19.58
C GLN A 38 1.21 6.85 18.94
N GLN A 39 2.25 6.53 19.73
CA GLN A 39 3.60 6.31 19.22
C GLN A 39 3.66 5.09 18.28
N VAL A 40 3.02 3.97 18.66
CA VAL A 40 2.92 2.75 17.83
C VAL A 40 2.16 3.03 16.54
N ALA A 41 0.95 3.62 16.62
CA ALA A 41 0.13 3.96 15.46
C ALA A 41 0.82 4.96 14.51
N SER A 42 1.64 5.89 15.02
CA SER A 42 2.42 6.83 14.17
C SER A 42 3.39 6.13 13.22
N GLN A 43 3.83 4.92 13.58
CA GLN A 43 4.74 4.11 12.76
C GLN A 43 3.98 3.13 11.84
N MET A 44 2.70 2.87 12.10
CA MET A 44 1.84 2.02 11.29
C MET A 44 1.32 2.82 10.08
N LYS A 45 1.98 2.67 8.93
CA LYS A 45 1.64 3.41 7.71
C LYS A 45 0.36 2.86 7.10
N VAL A 46 0.39 1.60 6.68
CA VAL A 46 -0.73 0.89 6.06
C VAL A 46 -0.57 -0.61 6.26
N GLY A 47 -1.69 -1.29 6.46
CA GLY A 47 -1.73 -2.72 6.76
C GLY A 47 -2.41 -3.58 5.71
N TRP A 48 -2.25 -4.89 5.88
CA TRP A 48 -2.79 -5.95 5.04
C TRP A 48 -3.29 -7.09 5.95
N ASN A 49 -4.47 -7.65 5.68
CA ASN A 49 -4.99 -8.80 6.41
C ASN A 49 -4.51 -10.12 5.80
N LEU A 50 -4.07 -11.06 6.64
CA LEU A 50 -3.93 -12.47 6.28
C LEU A 50 -5.29 -13.18 6.43
N GLY A 51 -6.33 -12.67 5.76
CA GLY A 51 -7.70 -13.17 5.89
C GLY A 51 -7.91 -14.56 5.28
N ASN A 52 -8.97 -15.26 5.70
CA ASN A 52 -9.33 -16.61 5.30
C ASN A 52 -8.19 -17.64 5.46
N THR A 53 -7.39 -17.52 6.51
CA THR A 53 -6.18 -18.31 6.77
C THR A 53 -6.16 -18.81 8.22
N LEU A 54 -5.58 -18.09 9.19
CA LEU A 54 -5.54 -18.57 10.58
C LEU A 54 -6.88 -18.41 11.32
N ASP A 55 -7.84 -17.70 10.72
CA ASP A 55 -9.26 -17.64 11.06
C ASP A 55 -10.10 -18.78 10.48
N ALA A 56 -9.57 -19.53 9.49
CA ALA A 56 -10.31 -20.62 8.87
C ALA A 56 -10.55 -21.77 9.86
N ILE A 57 -11.82 -22.09 10.10
CA ILE A 57 -12.25 -22.95 11.20
C ILE A 57 -11.58 -24.34 11.13
N CYS A 58 -10.98 -24.74 12.26
CA CYS A 58 -10.20 -25.97 12.45
C CYS A 58 -8.90 -26.10 11.63
N GLY A 59 -8.45 -25.09 10.89
CA GLY A 59 -7.07 -25.09 10.36
C GLY A 59 -6.78 -24.12 9.22
N GLU A 60 -5.52 -23.69 9.16
CA GLU A 60 -4.97 -22.65 8.28
C GLU A 60 -5.33 -22.76 6.79
N ASN A 61 -5.59 -23.98 6.31
CA ASN A 61 -5.86 -24.28 4.91
C ASN A 61 -7.35 -24.54 4.60
N ALA A 62 -8.24 -24.52 5.61
CA ALA A 62 -9.61 -25.00 5.49
C ALA A 62 -10.47 -24.18 4.52
N TRP A 63 -10.14 -22.90 4.31
CA TRP A 63 -10.82 -22.01 3.34
C TRP A 63 -10.02 -21.79 2.04
N GLY A 64 -9.18 -22.76 1.67
CA GLY A 64 -8.54 -22.86 0.35
C GLY A 64 -7.23 -22.11 0.17
N ASN A 65 -6.80 -21.31 1.16
CA ASN A 65 -5.50 -20.68 1.16
C ASN A 65 -4.35 -21.68 1.40
N PRO A 66 -3.15 -21.46 0.83
CA PRO A 66 -1.96 -22.25 1.10
C PRO A 66 -1.35 -21.87 2.47
N THR A 67 -0.55 -22.77 3.04
CA THR A 67 0.09 -22.57 4.34
C THR A 67 1.03 -21.35 4.28
N THR A 68 0.84 -20.38 5.19
CA THR A 68 1.54 -19.10 5.16
C THR A 68 3.05 -19.31 5.20
N SER A 69 3.76 -18.62 4.31
CA SER A 69 5.21 -18.72 4.18
C SER A 69 5.91 -17.39 4.48
N GLN A 70 7.17 -17.46 4.90
CA GLN A 70 8.04 -16.29 5.04
C GLN A 70 8.13 -15.51 3.71
N ALA A 71 8.08 -16.20 2.56
CA ALA A 71 8.14 -15.59 1.23
C ALA A 71 6.92 -14.69 0.94
N LEU A 72 5.71 -15.10 1.33
CA LEU A 72 4.50 -14.27 1.20
C LEU A 72 4.64 -12.98 2.02
N ILE A 73 5.06 -13.09 3.29
CA ILE A 73 5.23 -11.91 4.15
C ILE A 73 6.34 -10.98 3.64
N ASN A 74 7.42 -11.53 3.06
CA ASN A 74 8.45 -10.74 2.38
C ASN A 74 7.87 -9.97 1.16
N ALA A 75 6.95 -10.57 0.40
CA ALA A 75 6.29 -9.90 -0.73
C ALA A 75 5.30 -8.81 -0.27
N VAL A 76 4.53 -9.06 0.78
CA VAL A 76 3.66 -8.06 1.43
C VAL A 76 4.50 -6.87 1.93
N LYS A 77 5.66 -7.13 2.56
CA LYS A 77 6.62 -6.10 2.96
C LYS A 77 7.18 -5.33 1.76
N ALA A 78 7.59 -6.02 0.70
CA ALA A 78 8.16 -5.42 -0.49
C ALA A 78 7.17 -4.55 -1.28
N ALA A 79 5.87 -4.86 -1.20
CA ALA A 79 4.78 -4.05 -1.76
C ALA A 79 4.54 -2.73 -1.01
N GLY A 80 5.17 -2.53 0.16
CA GLY A 80 5.14 -1.27 0.93
C GLY A 80 4.30 -1.32 2.21
N PHE A 81 3.55 -2.39 2.45
CA PHE A 81 2.83 -2.59 3.71
C PHE A 81 3.81 -2.73 4.88
N ASN A 82 3.44 -2.24 6.07
CA ASN A 82 4.26 -2.40 7.27
C ASN A 82 3.48 -2.82 8.53
N THR A 83 2.19 -3.11 8.39
CA THR A 83 1.36 -3.79 9.39
C THR A 83 0.76 -5.04 8.76
N VAL A 84 0.68 -6.15 9.50
CA VAL A 84 -0.13 -7.32 9.14
C VAL A 84 -1.18 -7.52 10.23
N ARG A 85 -2.46 -7.57 9.86
CA ARG A 85 -3.51 -8.09 10.74
C ARG A 85 -3.68 -9.57 10.42
N ILE A 86 -3.71 -10.38 11.46
CA ILE A 86 -3.82 -11.83 11.38
C ILE A 86 -5.11 -12.21 12.11
N PRO A 87 -6.22 -12.34 11.38
CA PRO A 87 -7.39 -13.07 11.83
C PRO A 87 -6.99 -14.46 12.36
N CYS A 88 -7.41 -14.80 13.57
CA CYS A 88 -7.10 -16.07 14.24
C CYS A 88 -8.33 -16.71 14.89
N ALA A 89 -8.52 -18.00 14.64
CA ALA A 89 -9.43 -18.88 15.37
C ALA A 89 -8.69 -19.57 16.55
N TRP A 90 -9.40 -19.90 17.62
CA TRP A 90 -8.83 -20.44 18.87
C TRP A 90 -9.76 -21.42 19.59
N ASP A 91 -11.07 -21.20 19.59
CA ASP A 91 -12.06 -22.07 20.23
C ASP A 91 -12.08 -23.46 19.60
N CYS A 92 -12.11 -23.52 18.26
CA CYS A 92 -12.00 -24.76 17.50
C CYS A 92 -10.63 -25.48 17.64
N HIS A 93 -9.63 -24.79 18.17
CA HIS A 93 -8.31 -25.33 18.52
C HIS A 93 -8.13 -25.51 20.05
N THR A 94 -9.22 -25.58 20.81
CA THR A 94 -9.23 -25.77 22.27
C THR A 94 -9.77 -27.15 22.66
N SER A 95 -9.16 -27.80 23.65
CA SER A 95 -9.73 -28.95 24.35
C SER A 95 -9.70 -28.73 25.86
N ASN A 96 -10.83 -28.97 26.54
CA ASN A 96 -10.98 -28.76 28.00
C ASN A 96 -10.52 -27.38 28.51
N GLY A 97 -10.67 -26.35 27.67
CA GLY A 97 -10.22 -24.98 27.96
C GLY A 97 -8.73 -24.71 27.69
N VAL A 98 -7.93 -25.69 27.25
CA VAL A 98 -6.52 -25.51 26.87
C VAL A 98 -6.41 -25.39 25.35
N ILE A 99 -5.74 -24.34 24.87
CA ILE A 99 -5.44 -24.13 23.45
C ILE A 99 -4.34 -25.13 23.03
N ASP A 100 -4.49 -25.74 21.85
CA ASP A 100 -3.54 -26.69 21.30
C ASP A 100 -2.12 -26.09 21.17
N ALA A 101 -1.13 -26.82 21.67
CA ALA A 101 0.25 -26.35 21.76
C ALA A 101 0.93 -26.21 20.39
N ALA A 102 0.55 -27.03 19.39
CA ALA A 102 1.04 -26.90 18.02
C ALA A 102 0.33 -25.75 17.29
N TRP A 103 -0.95 -25.51 17.54
CA TRP A 103 -1.68 -24.37 16.99
C TRP A 103 -1.10 -23.03 17.43
N ILE A 104 -0.93 -22.80 18.74
CA ILE A 104 -0.38 -21.53 19.23
C ILE A 104 1.09 -21.33 18.79
N ALA A 105 1.86 -22.42 18.65
CA ALA A 105 3.19 -22.40 18.03
C ALA A 105 3.14 -22.06 16.53
N ARG A 106 2.11 -22.51 15.80
CA ARG A 106 1.91 -22.19 14.38
C ARG A 106 1.53 -20.71 14.19
N VAL A 107 0.60 -20.18 14.99
CA VAL A 107 0.28 -18.74 14.99
C VAL A 107 1.55 -17.92 15.29
N LYS A 108 2.36 -18.35 16.29
CA LYS A 108 3.65 -17.71 16.58
C LYS A 108 4.61 -17.73 15.39
N THR A 109 4.68 -18.84 14.66
CA THR A 109 5.53 -18.96 13.46
C THR A 109 5.16 -17.91 12.41
N VAL A 110 3.88 -17.61 12.23
CA VAL A 110 3.41 -16.58 11.29
C VAL A 110 3.65 -15.16 11.83
N VAL A 111 3.47 -14.93 13.14
CA VAL A 111 3.86 -13.67 13.80
C VAL A 111 5.37 -13.42 13.61
N ASP A 112 6.22 -14.43 13.78
CA ASP A 112 7.67 -14.33 13.59
C ASP A 112 8.03 -13.90 12.16
N TYR A 113 7.35 -14.42 11.12
CA TYR A 113 7.60 -14.00 9.73
C TYR A 113 7.43 -12.48 9.52
N CYS A 114 6.46 -11.87 10.22
CA CYS A 114 6.19 -10.43 10.16
C CYS A 114 7.17 -9.62 11.02
N ILE A 115 7.50 -10.11 12.23
CA ILE A 115 8.49 -9.48 13.12
C ILE A 115 9.89 -9.47 12.48
N ASN A 116 10.28 -10.56 11.82
CA ASN A 116 11.52 -10.67 11.03
C ASN A 116 11.60 -9.63 9.89
N ASN A 117 10.45 -9.24 9.33
CA ASN A 117 10.35 -8.17 8.33
C ASN A 117 10.27 -6.76 8.92
N ASN A 118 10.46 -6.59 10.24
CA ASN A 118 10.27 -5.32 10.96
C ASN A 118 8.89 -4.71 10.62
N MET A 119 7.84 -5.51 10.76
CA MET A 119 6.43 -5.11 10.59
C MET A 119 5.73 -5.07 11.95
N TYR A 120 4.67 -4.29 12.03
CA TYR A 120 3.67 -4.40 13.09
C TYR A 120 2.74 -5.59 12.80
N VAL A 121 2.22 -6.20 13.85
CA VAL A 121 1.41 -7.42 13.81
C VAL A 121 0.24 -7.25 14.77
N ILE A 122 -0.97 -7.47 14.27
CA ILE A 122 -2.19 -7.53 15.09
C ILE A 122 -2.65 -8.98 15.06
N ILE A 123 -2.76 -9.64 16.21
CA ILE A 123 -3.51 -10.90 16.35
C ILE A 123 -4.80 -10.63 17.11
N ASN A 124 -5.90 -11.27 16.71
CA ASN A 124 -7.20 -11.16 17.37
C ASN A 124 -7.68 -12.52 17.89
N ILE A 125 -8.89 -12.53 18.46
CA ILE A 125 -9.83 -13.64 18.27
C ILE A 125 -10.79 -13.16 17.19
N HIS A 126 -10.91 -13.91 16.08
CA HIS A 126 -11.77 -13.54 14.96
C HIS A 126 -13.24 -13.93 15.25
N TRP A 127 -14.08 -14.12 14.22
CA TRP A 127 -15.42 -14.71 14.39
C TRP A 127 -15.37 -16.02 15.21
N ASP A 128 -14.39 -16.89 14.92
CA ASP A 128 -14.03 -18.08 15.71
C ASP A 128 -15.23 -19.02 16.01
N GLY A 129 -16.16 -19.15 15.06
CA GLY A 129 -17.39 -19.94 15.23
C GLY A 129 -18.52 -19.23 16.00
N GLY A 130 -18.36 -17.93 16.29
CA GLY A 130 -19.41 -17.06 16.83
C GLY A 130 -19.54 -17.02 18.35
N TRP A 131 -18.68 -17.74 19.10
CA TRP A 131 -18.84 -17.94 20.55
C TRP A 131 -18.85 -16.65 21.37
N LEU A 132 -18.13 -15.62 20.92
CA LEU A 132 -18.21 -14.24 21.43
C LEU A 132 -19.03 -13.37 20.46
N GLU A 133 -18.67 -13.41 19.18
CA GLU A 133 -19.12 -12.43 18.19
C GLU A 133 -20.64 -12.41 17.98
N ASN A 134 -21.31 -13.55 18.09
CA ASN A 134 -22.77 -13.64 17.96
C ASN A 134 -23.48 -13.73 19.33
N ASN A 135 -22.76 -13.48 20.42
CA ASN A 135 -23.17 -13.75 21.80
C ASN A 135 -22.95 -12.55 22.74
N CYS A 136 -23.13 -11.31 22.25
CA CYS A 136 -23.13 -10.09 23.06
C CYS A 136 -24.44 -9.89 23.84
N THR A 137 -24.87 -10.90 24.62
CA THR A 137 -26.13 -10.93 25.37
C THR A 137 -25.90 -11.15 26.86
N THR A 138 -26.82 -10.67 27.71
CA THR A 138 -26.72 -10.80 29.18
C THR A 138 -26.78 -12.25 29.67
N SER A 139 -27.43 -13.15 28.92
CA SER A 139 -27.46 -14.59 29.22
C SER A 139 -26.13 -15.28 28.90
N ALA A 140 -25.46 -14.89 27.82
CA ALA A 140 -24.14 -15.42 27.45
C ALA A 140 -22.99 -14.78 28.28
N GLN A 141 -23.20 -13.58 28.81
CA GLN A 141 -22.18 -12.70 29.37
C GLN A 141 -21.18 -13.39 30.31
N ASN A 142 -21.64 -14.23 31.24
CA ASN A 142 -20.74 -14.90 32.20
C ASN A 142 -19.87 -15.98 31.54
N ALA A 143 -20.44 -16.77 30.63
CA ALA A 143 -19.72 -17.84 29.92
C ALA A 143 -18.69 -17.27 28.92
N VAL A 144 -19.08 -16.22 28.19
CA VAL A 144 -18.21 -15.54 27.23
C VAL A 144 -17.07 -14.82 27.94
N ASN A 145 -17.32 -14.12 29.07
CA ASN A 145 -16.24 -13.54 29.87
C ASN A 145 -15.27 -14.61 30.39
N ALA A 146 -15.75 -15.76 30.89
CA ALA A 146 -14.87 -16.83 31.37
C ALA A 146 -13.98 -17.41 30.24
N LYS A 147 -14.54 -17.64 29.04
CA LYS A 147 -13.79 -18.10 27.87
C LYS A 147 -12.79 -17.06 27.37
N GLN A 148 -13.20 -15.78 27.28
CA GLN A 148 -12.37 -14.63 26.91
C GLN A 148 -11.18 -14.46 27.87
N GLN A 149 -11.41 -14.54 29.19
CA GLN A 149 -10.33 -14.48 30.19
C GLN A 149 -9.34 -15.61 30.00
N ASN A 150 -9.83 -16.84 29.80
CA ASN A 150 -9.00 -18.03 29.66
C ASN A 150 -8.10 -17.97 28.41
N TYR A 151 -8.67 -17.73 27.23
CA TYR A 151 -7.88 -17.69 25.99
C TYR A 151 -6.87 -16.55 25.98
N TRP A 152 -7.27 -15.33 26.38
CA TRP A 152 -6.31 -14.23 26.43
C TRP A 152 -5.24 -14.39 27.51
N THR A 153 -5.51 -15.12 28.61
CA THR A 153 -4.46 -15.51 29.56
C THR A 153 -3.43 -16.43 28.90
N GLN A 154 -3.86 -17.42 28.11
CA GLN A 154 -2.95 -18.33 27.40
C GLN A 154 -2.17 -17.63 26.28
N ILE A 155 -2.88 -16.93 25.39
CA ILE A 155 -2.31 -16.17 24.26
C ILE A 155 -1.31 -15.13 24.78
N ALA A 156 -1.70 -14.30 25.74
CA ALA A 156 -0.80 -13.28 26.27
C ALA A 156 0.43 -13.89 26.96
N ASN A 157 0.30 -14.98 27.73
CA ASN A 157 1.47 -15.64 28.33
C ASN A 157 2.45 -16.17 27.27
N TYR A 158 1.96 -16.77 26.19
CA TYR A 158 2.80 -17.31 25.11
C TYR A 158 3.52 -16.20 24.32
N PHE A 159 2.81 -15.10 24.05
CA PHE A 159 3.31 -13.94 23.31
C PHE A 159 3.94 -12.83 24.19
N LYS A 160 4.24 -13.13 25.46
CA LYS A 160 4.65 -12.13 26.47
C LYS A 160 5.90 -11.34 26.14
N ASN A 161 6.87 -11.97 25.48
CA ASN A 161 8.21 -11.40 25.29
C ASN A 161 8.36 -10.55 24.01
N TYR A 162 7.34 -10.49 23.15
CA TYR A 162 7.39 -9.64 21.95
C TYR A 162 7.38 -8.15 22.33
N ASN A 163 8.09 -7.33 21.56
CA ASN A 163 8.10 -5.87 21.72
C ASN A 163 6.80 -5.22 21.20
N GLU A 164 6.80 -3.90 21.02
CA GLU A 164 5.67 -3.08 20.62
C GLU A 164 5.14 -3.34 19.20
N ARG A 165 5.84 -4.15 18.39
CA ARG A 165 5.33 -4.57 17.08
C ARG A 165 4.17 -5.54 17.17
N LEU A 166 4.03 -6.31 18.25
CA LEU A 166 2.88 -7.19 18.43
C LEU A 166 1.80 -6.49 19.27
N LEU A 167 0.61 -6.34 18.68
CA LEU A 167 -0.59 -5.82 19.29
C LEU A 167 -1.64 -6.93 19.37
N PHE A 168 -2.55 -6.82 20.34
CA PHE A 168 -3.67 -7.73 20.51
C PHE A 168 -4.99 -6.99 20.29
N ALA A 169 -5.89 -7.56 19.50
CA ALA A 169 -7.25 -7.06 19.25
C ALA A 169 -8.27 -7.96 19.96
N SER A 170 -9.12 -7.39 20.82
CA SER A 170 -9.95 -8.13 21.77
C SER A 170 -10.93 -9.14 21.14
N ALA A 171 -11.41 -8.83 19.94
CA ALA A 171 -12.45 -9.54 19.18
C ALA A 171 -12.36 -9.11 17.70
N ASN A 172 -13.44 -9.28 16.94
CA ASN A 172 -13.52 -8.94 15.52
C ASN A 172 -14.73 -8.06 15.15
N GLU A 173 -15.92 -8.59 14.86
CA GLU A 173 -17.13 -7.81 14.49
C GLU A 173 -18.30 -8.02 15.48
N PRO A 174 -18.18 -7.71 16.80
CA PRO A 174 -19.10 -8.23 17.82
C PRO A 174 -20.53 -7.70 17.63
N ALA A 175 -21.46 -8.59 17.29
CA ALA A 175 -22.79 -8.26 16.77
C ALA A 175 -23.65 -7.52 17.80
N VAL A 176 -23.64 -6.18 17.72
CA VAL A 176 -24.27 -5.29 18.70
C VAL A 176 -24.97 -4.13 17.97
N SER A 177 -26.27 -4.02 18.23
CA SER A 177 -27.15 -2.99 17.68
C SER A 177 -27.81 -2.10 18.75
N ASP A 178 -27.60 -2.36 20.04
CA ASP A 178 -28.22 -1.63 21.14
C ASP A 178 -27.29 -1.43 22.36
N ALA A 179 -27.76 -0.62 23.32
CA ALA A 179 -27.01 -0.27 24.53
C ALA A 179 -26.81 -1.43 25.53
N THR A 180 -27.68 -2.44 25.52
CA THR A 180 -27.56 -3.65 26.35
C THR A 180 -26.40 -4.50 25.83
N GLY A 181 -26.39 -4.77 24.52
CA GLY A 181 -25.29 -5.47 23.85
C GLY A 181 -23.96 -4.71 23.98
N MET A 182 -23.98 -3.38 23.91
CA MET A 182 -22.79 -2.54 24.11
C MET A 182 -22.25 -2.65 25.54
N SER A 183 -23.12 -2.68 26.55
CA SER A 183 -22.73 -2.88 27.96
C SER A 183 -22.09 -4.26 28.18
N VAL A 184 -22.67 -5.30 27.59
CA VAL A 184 -22.11 -6.66 27.60
C VAL A 184 -20.74 -6.69 26.91
N LEU A 185 -20.61 -6.09 25.73
CA LEU A 185 -19.38 -6.02 24.95
C LEU A 185 -18.25 -5.28 25.70
N LEU A 186 -18.55 -4.16 26.37
CA LEU A 186 -17.57 -3.47 27.23
C LEU A 186 -17.03 -4.38 28.34
N SER A 187 -17.85 -5.30 28.88
CA SER A 187 -17.36 -6.30 29.84
C SER A 187 -16.36 -7.29 29.21
N TYR A 188 -16.62 -7.76 27.98
CA TYR A 188 -15.72 -8.66 27.26
C TYR A 188 -14.35 -8.01 26.98
N HIS A 189 -14.37 -6.72 26.62
CA HIS A 189 -13.15 -5.94 26.40
C HIS A 189 -12.38 -5.65 27.70
N GLN A 190 -13.08 -5.33 28.80
CA GLN A 190 -12.44 -5.15 30.11
C GLN A 190 -11.80 -6.47 30.60
N THR A 191 -12.47 -7.60 30.42
CA THR A 191 -11.97 -8.93 30.75
C THR A 191 -10.73 -9.29 29.93
N PHE A 192 -10.71 -8.98 28.63
CA PHE A 192 -9.52 -9.09 27.77
C PHE A 192 -8.34 -8.26 28.30
N ILE A 193 -8.54 -6.97 28.59
CA ILE A 193 -7.49 -6.10 29.13
C ILE A 193 -6.95 -6.66 30.44
N ASN A 194 -7.84 -7.03 31.36
CA ASN A 194 -7.48 -7.60 32.66
C ASN A 194 -6.63 -8.89 32.50
N ALA A 195 -7.06 -9.82 31.63
CA ALA A 195 -6.35 -11.06 31.35
C ALA A 195 -4.94 -10.80 30.77
N VAL A 196 -4.83 -9.93 29.76
CA VAL A 196 -3.54 -9.58 29.14
C VAL A 196 -2.60 -8.92 30.14
N ARG A 197 -3.07 -7.89 30.86
CA ARG A 197 -2.25 -7.11 31.82
C ARG A 197 -1.77 -7.99 32.98
N ALA A 198 -2.61 -8.90 33.48
CA ALA A 198 -2.26 -9.83 34.55
C ALA A 198 -1.08 -10.77 34.21
N THR A 199 -0.78 -11.00 32.93
CA THR A 199 0.38 -11.82 32.54
C THR A 199 1.74 -11.13 32.74
N GLY A 200 1.78 -9.81 32.93
CA GLY A 200 3.02 -9.06 33.17
C GLY A 200 4.00 -9.03 31.99
N GLY A 201 5.29 -8.77 32.26
CA GLY A 201 6.29 -8.54 31.22
C GLY A 201 5.91 -7.39 30.28
N ASN A 202 6.17 -7.50 28.98
CA ASN A 202 5.81 -6.45 28.01
C ASN A 202 4.28 -6.27 27.90
N ASN A 203 3.48 -7.30 28.24
CA ASN A 203 2.01 -7.20 28.22
C ASN A 203 1.46 -6.25 29.29
N SER A 204 2.27 -5.82 30.27
CA SER A 204 1.93 -4.71 31.17
C SER A 204 1.76 -3.35 30.47
N SER A 205 2.35 -3.17 29.28
CA SER A 205 2.33 -1.90 28.54
C SER A 205 2.11 -2.03 27.03
N ARG A 206 1.93 -3.26 26.51
CA ARG A 206 1.55 -3.57 25.12
C ARG A 206 0.29 -2.81 24.72
N SER A 207 0.28 -2.21 23.53
CA SER A 207 -0.89 -1.57 22.97
C SER A 207 -1.97 -2.61 22.62
N LEU A 208 -3.21 -2.35 23.04
CA LEU A 208 -4.36 -3.23 22.84
C LEU A 208 -5.43 -2.52 22.02
N ILE A 209 -6.17 -3.28 21.21
CA ILE A 209 -7.14 -2.76 20.24
C ILE A 209 -8.54 -3.25 20.63
N ILE A 210 -9.48 -2.31 20.74
CA ILE A 210 -10.84 -2.52 21.23
C ILE A 210 -11.84 -2.24 20.09
N GLN A 211 -12.71 -3.19 19.80
CA GLN A 211 -13.58 -3.15 18.62
C GLN A 211 -14.85 -2.36 18.90
N GLY A 212 -15.34 -1.67 17.88
CA GLY A 212 -16.67 -1.07 17.90
C GLY A 212 -17.79 -2.13 17.80
N PRO A 213 -19.02 -1.81 18.25
CA PRO A 213 -20.19 -2.66 18.06
C PRO A 213 -20.44 -2.95 16.57
N SER A 214 -20.47 -4.24 16.22
CA SER A 214 -20.45 -4.79 14.85
C SER A 214 -19.38 -4.17 13.94
N THR A 215 -18.29 -3.65 14.52
CA THR A 215 -17.25 -2.84 13.83
C THR A 215 -17.81 -1.68 12.99
N SER A 216 -19.08 -1.33 13.19
CA SER A 216 -19.84 -0.36 12.40
C SER A 216 -19.57 1.03 12.93
N ILE A 217 -19.15 1.94 12.03
CA ILE A 217 -18.81 3.32 12.37
C ILE A 217 -19.98 4.04 13.05
N ASP A 218 -21.21 3.91 12.54
CA ASP A 218 -22.38 4.57 13.11
C ASP A 218 -22.81 3.94 14.44
N ASN A 219 -22.78 2.61 14.57
CA ASN A 219 -23.07 1.96 15.86
C ASN A 219 -22.02 2.39 16.90
N THR A 220 -20.75 2.47 16.51
CA THR A 220 -19.64 2.91 17.38
C THR A 220 -19.80 4.38 17.76
N TYR A 221 -20.19 5.24 16.83
CA TYR A 221 -20.44 6.65 17.10
C TYR A 221 -21.63 6.87 18.04
N ASN A 222 -22.70 6.08 17.92
CA ASN A 222 -23.91 6.26 18.72
C ASN A 222 -23.88 5.52 20.08
N LEU A 223 -23.34 4.30 20.15
CA LEU A 223 -23.44 3.41 21.32
C LEU A 223 -22.17 3.41 22.19
N MET A 224 -20.97 3.38 21.59
CA MET A 224 -19.70 3.20 22.32
C MET A 224 -19.22 4.51 22.95
N ASN A 225 -19.90 4.96 24.00
CA ASN A 225 -19.70 6.28 24.61
C ASN A 225 -18.66 6.31 25.74
N THR A 226 -18.04 5.16 26.04
CA THR A 226 -16.88 5.01 26.92
C THR A 226 -15.90 4.01 26.32
N MET A 227 -14.61 4.14 26.65
CA MET A 227 -13.63 3.06 26.50
C MET A 227 -13.59 2.21 27.78
N PRO A 228 -13.20 0.93 27.71
CA PRO A 228 -12.76 0.17 28.87
C PRO A 228 -11.60 0.84 29.62
N THR A 229 -11.44 0.53 30.90
CA THR A 229 -10.37 1.08 31.74
C THR A 229 -9.10 0.25 31.61
N ASP A 230 -7.95 0.92 31.45
CA ASP A 230 -6.62 0.31 31.57
C ASP A 230 -5.90 0.88 32.80
N GLN A 231 -5.06 0.06 33.46
CA GLN A 231 -4.28 0.47 34.62
C GLN A 231 -3.12 1.42 34.24
N ILE A 232 -2.83 1.52 32.95
CA ILE A 232 -1.77 2.33 32.37
C ILE A 232 -2.35 3.19 31.23
N SER A 233 -2.08 4.50 31.28
CA SER A 233 -2.63 5.45 30.31
C SER A 233 -2.09 5.24 28.89
N ASN A 234 -2.87 5.65 27.90
CA ASN A 234 -2.49 5.75 26.49
C ASN A 234 -2.05 4.43 25.83
N ARG A 235 -2.62 3.28 26.27
CA ARG A 235 -2.32 1.94 25.72
C ARG A 235 -3.45 1.31 24.90
N LEU A 236 -4.60 1.98 24.77
CA LEU A 236 -5.73 1.49 23.99
C LEU A 236 -5.84 2.17 22.62
N MET A 237 -6.30 1.40 21.64
CA MET A 237 -6.72 1.81 20.30
C MET A 237 -8.17 1.38 20.08
N MET A 238 -8.85 1.97 19.10
CA MET A 238 -10.21 1.61 18.69
C MET A 238 -10.21 1.02 17.27
N GLU A 239 -11.01 -0.01 16.99
CA GLU A 239 -11.10 -0.68 15.69
C GLU A 239 -12.54 -0.72 15.14
N VAL A 240 -12.66 -0.31 13.86
CA VAL A 240 -13.88 -0.39 13.03
C VAL A 240 -13.49 -0.90 11.64
N HIS A 241 -14.45 -1.38 10.87
CA HIS A 241 -14.24 -1.85 9.49
C HIS A 241 -15.01 -0.95 8.51
N TYR A 242 -14.65 -0.99 7.21
CA TYR A 242 -15.28 -0.15 6.19
C TYR A 242 -15.49 -0.87 4.85
N TYR A 243 -16.75 -1.22 4.57
CA TYR A 243 -17.20 -1.85 3.32
C TYR A 243 -18.42 -1.14 2.69
N ALA A 244 -18.56 0.17 2.90
CA ALA A 244 -19.65 0.96 2.32
C ALA A 244 -19.27 1.56 0.95
N PRO A 245 -20.12 1.44 -0.10
CA PRO A 245 -21.41 0.76 -0.12
C PRO A 245 -21.21 -0.75 -0.35
N TRP A 246 -21.96 -1.60 0.36
CA TRP A 246 -21.80 -3.06 0.28
C TRP A 246 -22.06 -3.59 -1.15
N GLN A 247 -23.00 -2.97 -1.88
CA GLN A 247 -23.29 -3.18 -3.29
C GLN A 247 -22.04 -3.09 -4.19
N PHE A 248 -21.07 -2.23 -3.86
CA PHE A 248 -19.78 -2.16 -4.55
C PHE A 248 -18.76 -3.09 -3.91
N CYS A 249 -18.65 -3.05 -2.57
CA CYS A 249 -17.52 -3.60 -1.84
C CYS A 249 -17.51 -5.13 -1.74
N GLY A 250 -18.66 -5.80 -1.66
CA GLY A 250 -18.72 -7.26 -1.45
C GLY A 250 -19.96 -7.99 -1.95
N LEU A 251 -21.00 -7.29 -2.42
CA LEU A 251 -22.19 -7.95 -2.98
C LEU A 251 -21.85 -8.70 -4.28
N THR A 252 -21.95 -10.03 -4.28
CA THR A 252 -21.55 -10.91 -5.39
C THR A 252 -22.66 -11.26 -6.39
N ALA A 253 -23.92 -10.99 -6.05
CA ALA A 253 -25.09 -11.17 -6.92
C ALA A 253 -26.17 -10.13 -6.58
N ASP A 254 -27.05 -9.82 -7.53
CA ASP A 254 -28.18 -8.90 -7.29
C ASP A 254 -29.17 -9.48 -6.27
N ALA A 255 -29.64 -8.65 -5.35
CA ALA A 255 -30.58 -9.02 -4.30
C ALA A 255 -31.87 -8.18 -4.37
N SER A 256 -32.95 -8.66 -3.74
CA SER A 256 -34.25 -7.97 -3.71
C SER A 256 -34.23 -6.58 -3.05
N TRP A 257 -33.20 -6.29 -2.24
CA TRP A 257 -32.97 -5.00 -1.59
C TRP A 257 -31.92 -4.12 -2.30
N GLY A 258 -31.24 -4.61 -3.34
CA GLY A 258 -30.21 -3.84 -4.04
C GLY A 258 -29.43 -4.62 -5.11
N THR A 259 -29.08 -3.94 -6.20
CA THR A 259 -28.20 -4.44 -7.26
C THR A 259 -26.72 -4.29 -6.91
N MET A 260 -25.87 -5.08 -7.55
CA MET A 260 -24.41 -4.89 -7.54
C MET A 260 -24.03 -3.58 -8.22
N PHE A 261 -23.18 -2.79 -7.57
CA PHE A 261 -22.47 -1.68 -8.20
C PHE A 261 -21.15 -2.19 -8.78
N TYR A 262 -20.87 -1.80 -10.02
CA TYR A 262 -19.61 -2.07 -10.72
C TYR A 262 -18.70 -0.83 -10.75
N TYR A 263 -19.27 0.36 -10.60
CA TYR A 263 -18.59 1.65 -10.75
C TYR A 263 -18.81 2.52 -9.52
N TRP A 264 -17.77 3.23 -9.07
CA TRP A 264 -17.76 4.01 -7.83
C TRP A 264 -16.79 5.19 -7.95
N GLY A 265 -17.21 6.35 -7.46
CA GLY A 265 -16.42 7.56 -7.33
C GLY A 265 -16.60 8.54 -8.48
N ASN A 266 -16.42 9.82 -8.17
CA ASN A 266 -16.60 10.91 -9.11
C ASN A 266 -15.66 10.79 -10.33
N GLY A 267 -16.26 10.76 -11.53
CA GLY A 267 -15.54 10.59 -12.79
C GLY A 267 -15.31 9.14 -13.23
N TYR A 268 -15.75 8.15 -12.45
CA TYR A 268 -15.64 6.72 -12.79
C TYR A 268 -16.98 6.03 -13.10
N HIS A 269 -18.09 6.77 -13.06
CA HIS A 269 -19.43 6.27 -13.43
C HIS A 269 -19.50 5.89 -14.92
N SER A 270 -20.12 4.75 -15.22
CA SER A 270 -20.40 4.31 -16.59
C SER A 270 -21.53 5.10 -17.22
N THR A 271 -21.40 5.42 -18.50
CA THR A 271 -22.46 6.00 -19.34
C THR A 271 -23.31 4.95 -20.06
N THR A 272 -22.95 3.67 -19.98
CA THR A 272 -23.60 2.56 -20.71
C THR A 272 -24.21 1.50 -19.80
N GLN A 273 -23.68 1.33 -18.59
CA GLN A 273 -24.21 0.47 -17.52
C GLN A 273 -24.61 1.33 -16.31
N THR A 274 -25.50 2.30 -16.53
CA THR A 274 -25.90 3.29 -15.51
C THR A 274 -26.64 2.66 -14.32
N ASP A 275 -27.26 1.50 -14.51
CA ASP A 275 -27.85 0.64 -13.46
C ASP A 275 -26.81 0.03 -12.50
N ARG A 276 -25.51 0.16 -12.83
CA ARG A 276 -24.36 -0.38 -12.09
C ARG A 276 -23.44 0.70 -11.52
N ASN A 277 -23.83 1.96 -11.63
CA ASN A 277 -23.16 3.06 -10.92
C ASN A 277 -23.57 3.06 -9.45
N SER A 278 -22.66 3.49 -8.57
CA SER A 278 -22.98 3.65 -7.15
C SER A 278 -23.96 4.80 -6.95
N THR A 279 -25.11 4.50 -6.36
CA THR A 279 -26.17 5.50 -6.07
C THR A 279 -26.07 6.10 -4.67
N TRP A 280 -25.20 5.54 -3.83
CA TRP A 280 -24.86 6.01 -2.48
C TRP A 280 -23.46 5.49 -2.08
N GLY A 281 -22.92 5.97 -0.98
CA GLY A 281 -21.68 5.45 -0.39
C GLY A 281 -20.38 5.95 -1.04
N GLU A 282 -20.45 7.04 -1.81
CA GLU A 282 -19.30 7.62 -2.53
C GLU A 282 -18.40 8.48 -1.61
N GLU A 283 -17.53 9.34 -2.17
CA GLU A 283 -16.50 10.07 -1.41
C GLU A 283 -17.03 10.81 -0.17
N SER A 284 -18.23 11.38 -0.23
CA SER A 284 -18.87 12.09 0.88
C SER A 284 -19.22 11.17 2.06
N GLU A 285 -19.52 9.90 1.81
CA GLU A 285 -19.77 8.91 2.86
C GLU A 285 -18.46 8.48 3.52
N VAL A 286 -17.38 8.27 2.75
CA VAL A 286 -16.04 7.99 3.29
C VAL A 286 -15.58 9.15 4.20
N GLU A 287 -15.81 10.40 3.77
CA GLU A 287 -15.48 11.58 4.57
C GLU A 287 -16.36 11.70 5.83
N ARG A 288 -17.67 11.44 5.74
CA ARG A 288 -18.59 11.42 6.89
C ARG A 288 -18.18 10.36 7.91
N ALA A 289 -18.11 9.11 7.48
CA ALA A 289 -17.91 7.95 8.33
C ALA A 289 -16.56 8.02 9.06
N LEU A 290 -15.46 8.24 8.34
CA LEU A 290 -14.15 8.39 8.96
C LEU A 290 -14.06 9.72 9.75
N GLY A 291 -14.85 10.74 9.40
CA GLY A 291 -15.01 11.96 10.19
C GLY A 291 -15.57 11.71 11.60
N LEU A 292 -16.59 10.87 11.73
CA LEU A 292 -17.17 10.49 13.03
C LEU A 292 -16.13 9.84 13.96
N MET A 293 -15.33 8.91 13.42
CA MET A 293 -14.29 8.21 14.19
C MET A 293 -13.11 9.12 14.54
N LYS A 294 -12.81 10.12 13.71
CA LYS A 294 -11.81 11.16 14.04
C LYS A 294 -12.26 11.97 15.25
N THR A 295 -13.45 12.57 15.17
CA THR A 295 -14.02 13.44 16.20
C THR A 295 -14.22 12.70 17.53
N LYS A 296 -14.66 11.43 17.47
CA LYS A 296 -14.94 10.65 18.69
C LYS A 296 -13.68 10.09 19.36
N PHE A 297 -12.69 9.62 18.59
CA PHE A 297 -11.53 8.89 19.14
C PHE A 297 -10.20 9.59 18.88
N VAL A 298 -9.86 9.88 17.62
CA VAL A 298 -8.51 10.38 17.26
C VAL A 298 -8.23 11.76 17.89
N ASP A 299 -9.20 12.67 17.86
CA ASP A 299 -9.06 14.00 18.47
C ASP A 299 -9.04 13.95 20.01
N ASN A 300 -9.59 12.89 20.61
CA ASN A 300 -9.45 12.57 22.04
C ASN A 300 -8.20 11.72 22.34
N GLY A 301 -7.26 11.62 21.38
CA GLY A 301 -5.97 10.95 21.54
C GLY A 301 -6.00 9.42 21.43
N ILE A 302 -7.14 8.80 21.10
CA ILE A 302 -7.27 7.34 20.93
C ILE A 302 -7.03 6.99 19.45
N PRO A 303 -5.96 6.26 19.10
CA PRO A 303 -5.71 5.90 17.70
C PRO A 303 -6.79 4.96 17.17
N VAL A 304 -7.15 5.15 15.90
CA VAL A 304 -8.15 4.32 15.21
C VAL A 304 -7.47 3.45 14.16
N ILE A 305 -7.78 2.15 14.20
CA ILE A 305 -7.47 1.18 13.16
C ILE A 305 -8.75 1.01 12.31
N ILE A 306 -8.63 1.15 10.99
CA ILE A 306 -9.65 0.61 10.08
C ILE A 306 -9.20 -0.83 9.79
N GLY A 307 -9.65 -1.76 10.63
CA GLY A 307 -9.12 -3.14 10.73
C GLY A 307 -9.29 -3.93 9.44
N GLU A 308 -10.34 -3.62 8.69
CA GLU A 308 -10.62 -4.17 7.38
C GLU A 308 -11.27 -3.10 6.50
N PHE A 309 -10.84 -3.03 5.25
CA PHE A 309 -11.54 -2.33 4.17
C PHE A 309 -11.14 -2.92 2.81
N GLY A 310 -12.00 -2.75 1.81
CA GLY A 310 -11.66 -3.10 0.43
C GLY A 310 -12.90 -3.16 -0.46
N ALA A 311 -12.68 -3.54 -1.71
CA ALA A 311 -13.76 -3.85 -2.65
C ALA A 311 -13.39 -5.05 -3.54
N ILE A 312 -14.34 -5.93 -3.82
CA ILE A 312 -14.15 -7.10 -4.69
C ILE A 312 -13.81 -6.71 -6.13
N LYS A 313 -12.89 -7.46 -6.73
CA LYS A 313 -12.61 -7.48 -8.16
C LYS A 313 -13.69 -8.28 -8.87
N ARG A 314 -14.40 -7.63 -9.78
CA ARG A 314 -15.44 -8.25 -10.63
C ARG A 314 -14.86 -8.58 -12.01
N THR A 315 -15.43 -9.59 -12.67
CA THR A 315 -15.05 -10.03 -14.02
C THR A 315 -16.19 -9.90 -15.05
N ASN A 316 -17.39 -9.56 -14.58
CA ASN A 316 -18.62 -9.40 -15.36
C ASN A 316 -19.04 -7.96 -15.78
N PRO A 317 -18.40 -6.83 -15.38
CA PRO A 317 -18.70 -5.52 -15.97
C PRO A 317 -18.33 -5.48 -17.46
N SER A 318 -19.13 -4.84 -18.30
CA SER A 318 -18.81 -4.74 -19.74
C SER A 318 -17.68 -3.76 -20.01
N ASP A 319 -17.51 -2.73 -19.17
CA ASP A 319 -16.27 -1.96 -19.08
C ASP A 319 -15.47 -2.40 -17.83
N LEU A 320 -14.76 -3.52 -17.99
CA LEU A 320 -13.86 -4.04 -16.97
C LEU A 320 -12.75 -3.03 -16.61
N SER A 321 -12.32 -2.18 -17.56
CA SER A 321 -11.28 -1.18 -17.32
C SER A 321 -11.76 -0.09 -16.36
N LEU A 322 -12.99 0.41 -16.57
CA LEU A 322 -13.63 1.39 -15.71
C LEU A 322 -13.98 0.83 -14.33
N HIS A 323 -14.36 -0.45 -14.24
CA HIS A 323 -14.54 -1.13 -12.94
C HIS A 323 -13.22 -1.22 -12.17
N LEU A 324 -12.13 -1.66 -12.81
CA LEU A 324 -10.82 -1.74 -12.17
C LEU A 324 -10.32 -0.36 -11.74
N ALA A 325 -10.52 0.67 -12.57
CA ALA A 325 -10.20 2.05 -12.22
C ALA A 325 -11.04 2.58 -11.04
N SER A 326 -12.34 2.26 -10.98
CA SER A 326 -13.21 2.56 -9.82
C SER A 326 -12.67 1.90 -8.54
N ARG A 327 -12.28 0.63 -8.63
CA ARG A 327 -11.76 -0.16 -7.50
C ARG A 327 -10.39 0.35 -7.03
N GLU A 328 -9.50 0.73 -7.94
CA GLU A 328 -8.26 1.41 -7.59
C GLU A 328 -8.55 2.76 -6.91
N TYR A 329 -9.45 3.57 -7.47
CA TYR A 329 -9.82 4.87 -6.91
C TYR A 329 -10.42 4.76 -5.50
N PHE A 330 -11.35 3.84 -5.27
CA PHE A 330 -11.92 3.54 -3.94
C PHE A 330 -10.82 3.24 -2.92
N ASN A 331 -9.92 2.29 -3.24
CA ASN A 331 -8.87 1.89 -2.30
C ASN A 331 -7.87 3.01 -2.01
N LYS A 332 -7.55 3.85 -3.01
CA LYS A 332 -6.76 5.08 -2.83
C LYS A 332 -7.50 6.10 -1.96
N TYR A 333 -8.79 6.31 -2.19
CA TYR A 333 -9.59 7.32 -1.49
C TYR A 333 -9.77 6.95 -0.02
N VAL A 334 -10.22 5.73 0.29
CA VAL A 334 -10.38 5.25 1.68
C VAL A 334 -9.05 5.28 2.44
N THR A 335 -7.94 4.84 1.81
CA THR A 335 -6.60 4.90 2.44
C THR A 335 -6.20 6.35 2.74
N SER A 336 -6.38 7.27 1.77
CA SER A 336 -6.07 8.70 1.93
C SER A 336 -6.93 9.35 3.03
N ALA A 337 -8.24 9.15 2.98
CA ALA A 337 -9.20 9.67 3.95
C ALA A 337 -8.89 9.18 5.37
N ALA A 338 -8.47 7.91 5.53
CA ALA A 338 -8.02 7.34 6.79
C ALA A 338 -6.70 7.98 7.28
N LYS A 339 -5.66 8.07 6.44
CA LYS A 339 -4.38 8.69 6.86
C LYS A 339 -4.53 10.16 7.23
N ASN A 340 -5.27 10.93 6.44
CA ASN A 340 -5.52 12.36 6.68
C ASN A 340 -6.32 12.61 7.96
N LYS A 341 -7.05 11.60 8.46
CA LYS A 341 -7.79 11.63 9.73
C LYS A 341 -7.05 10.91 10.88
N GLY A 342 -5.75 10.63 10.72
CA GLY A 342 -4.90 10.07 11.77
C GLY A 342 -5.04 8.56 12.04
N MET A 343 -5.61 7.82 11.09
CA MET A 343 -5.99 6.41 11.26
C MET A 343 -5.00 5.46 10.57
N VAL A 344 -5.09 4.17 10.92
CA VAL A 344 -4.33 3.09 10.26
C VAL A 344 -5.29 2.25 9.39
N PRO A 345 -5.31 2.45 8.06
CA PRO A 345 -6.06 1.58 7.16
C PRO A 345 -5.36 0.23 6.99
N VAL A 346 -6.12 -0.87 7.07
CA VAL A 346 -5.65 -2.24 6.90
C VAL A 346 -6.53 -2.94 5.85
N TYR A 347 -5.97 -3.24 4.68
CA TYR A 347 -6.72 -3.80 3.56
C TYR A 347 -7.15 -5.24 3.84
N TRP A 348 -8.37 -5.62 3.45
CA TRP A 348 -8.83 -7.01 3.51
C TRP A 348 -8.38 -7.79 2.28
N ASP A 349 -7.58 -8.82 2.49
CA ASP A 349 -7.13 -9.76 1.46
C ASP A 349 -7.53 -11.17 1.92
N ASN A 350 -8.35 -11.86 1.13
CA ASN A 350 -8.81 -13.22 1.39
C ASN A 350 -8.00 -14.30 0.63
N GLY A 351 -7.01 -13.90 -0.17
CA GLY A 351 -6.20 -14.76 -1.03
C GLY A 351 -6.87 -15.31 -2.30
N ALA A 352 -8.18 -15.11 -2.46
CA ALA A 352 -8.93 -15.47 -3.67
C ALA A 352 -8.86 -14.36 -4.75
N SER A 353 -9.44 -14.57 -5.93
CA SER A 353 -9.27 -13.66 -7.08
C SER A 353 -9.99 -12.30 -6.97
N ASP A 354 -10.81 -12.10 -5.95
CA ASP A 354 -11.65 -10.93 -5.70
C ASP A 354 -10.98 -9.89 -4.78
N PHE A 355 -10.41 -10.31 -3.65
CA PHE A 355 -9.62 -9.44 -2.76
C PHE A 355 -8.10 -9.73 -2.80
N GLY A 356 -7.65 -10.89 -3.29
CA GLY A 356 -6.24 -11.31 -3.25
C GLY A 356 -5.29 -10.44 -4.07
N LEU A 357 -4.48 -9.63 -3.39
CA LEU A 357 -3.40 -8.84 -4.00
C LEU A 357 -2.19 -9.69 -4.37
N PHE A 358 -2.04 -10.87 -3.76
CA PHE A 358 -0.91 -11.78 -3.92
C PHE A 358 -1.38 -13.21 -4.22
N ASN A 359 -0.67 -13.92 -5.11
CA ASN A 359 -0.72 -15.37 -5.18
C ASN A 359 0.02 -15.93 -3.97
N ARG A 360 -0.72 -16.42 -2.97
CA ARG A 360 -0.14 -16.85 -1.69
C ARG A 360 0.80 -18.07 -1.80
N SER A 361 0.66 -18.88 -2.85
CA SER A 361 1.50 -20.06 -3.10
C SER A 361 2.87 -19.70 -3.72
N THR A 362 2.93 -18.63 -4.52
CA THR A 362 4.17 -18.21 -5.23
C THR A 362 4.76 -16.90 -4.70
N ALA A 363 4.05 -16.21 -3.80
CA ALA A 363 4.32 -14.84 -3.34
C ALA A 363 4.36 -13.78 -4.46
N ALA A 364 3.86 -14.10 -5.66
CA ALA A 364 3.76 -13.14 -6.76
C ALA A 364 2.62 -12.14 -6.54
N VAL A 365 2.77 -10.90 -7.02
CA VAL A 365 1.69 -9.90 -7.03
C VAL A 365 0.65 -10.25 -8.10
N ASN A 366 -0.62 -10.38 -7.67
CA ASN A 366 -1.79 -10.53 -8.54
C ASN A 366 -2.41 -9.17 -8.92
N ASP A 367 -2.40 -8.20 -8.00
CA ASP A 367 -3.11 -6.92 -8.17
C ASP A 367 -2.22 -5.71 -7.83
N GLN A 368 -1.30 -5.41 -8.74
CA GLN A 368 -0.41 -4.25 -8.63
C GLN A 368 -1.18 -2.92 -8.68
N GLY A 369 -2.38 -2.89 -9.27
CA GLY A 369 -3.24 -1.72 -9.35
C GLY A 369 -3.69 -1.26 -7.97
N VAL A 370 -4.36 -2.14 -7.22
CA VAL A 370 -4.80 -1.83 -5.85
C VAL A 370 -3.62 -1.61 -4.90
N ILE A 371 -2.50 -2.35 -5.04
CA ILE A 371 -1.27 -2.03 -4.28
C ILE A 371 -0.80 -0.59 -4.55
N ASN A 372 -0.69 -0.19 -5.83
CA ASN A 372 -0.27 1.17 -6.18
C ASN A 372 -1.25 2.23 -5.66
N ALA A 373 -2.55 1.96 -5.73
CA ALA A 373 -3.60 2.85 -5.23
C ALA A 373 -3.52 3.06 -3.70
N ILE A 374 -3.38 1.96 -2.95
CA ILE A 374 -3.20 1.98 -1.49
C ILE A 374 -1.92 2.75 -1.13
N MET A 375 -0.79 2.46 -1.77
CA MET A 375 0.47 3.16 -1.45
C MET A 375 0.44 4.66 -1.76
N GLN A 376 -0.26 5.07 -2.84
CA GLN A 376 -0.55 6.49 -3.12
C GLN A 376 -1.44 7.12 -2.04
N GLY A 377 -2.51 6.43 -1.62
CA GLY A 377 -3.39 6.89 -0.54
C GLY A 377 -2.67 6.97 0.81
N ALA A 378 -1.69 6.12 1.06
CA ALA A 378 -0.87 6.12 2.27
C ALA A 378 0.15 7.29 2.35
N GLY A 379 0.11 8.24 1.41
CA GLY A 379 1.09 9.32 1.29
C GLY A 379 2.43 8.89 0.71
N GLY A 380 2.53 7.65 0.22
CA GLY A 380 3.70 7.19 -0.53
C GLY A 380 3.71 7.79 -1.93
N SER A 381 4.83 8.40 -2.31
CA SER A 381 5.14 8.58 -3.73
C SER A 381 5.21 7.21 -4.39
N SER A 382 4.56 7.02 -5.53
CA SER A 382 4.34 5.71 -6.14
C SER A 382 5.64 4.92 -6.31
N ALA A 383 5.72 3.73 -5.72
CA ALA A 383 6.84 2.80 -5.91
C ALA A 383 6.85 2.11 -7.31
N GLY A 384 5.99 2.59 -8.21
CA GLY A 384 5.92 2.20 -9.62
C GLY A 384 5.94 3.45 -10.49
N TYR A 385 6.59 3.34 -11.65
CA TYR A 385 6.71 4.42 -12.63
C TYR A 385 5.48 4.47 -13.54
N ILE A 386 5.24 5.62 -14.16
CA ILE A 386 4.21 5.83 -15.18
C ILE A 386 4.83 6.20 -16.52
N THR A 387 4.20 5.80 -17.62
CA THR A 387 4.39 6.42 -18.95
C THR A 387 3.33 7.49 -19.15
N LEU A 388 3.69 8.58 -19.81
CA LEU A 388 2.77 9.68 -20.17
C LEU A 388 2.71 9.83 -21.68
N ALA A 389 1.63 9.33 -22.30
CA ALA A 389 1.38 9.44 -23.74
C ALA A 389 0.64 10.74 -24.07
N ASN A 390 1.08 11.50 -25.06
CA ASN A 390 0.37 12.70 -25.50
C ASN A 390 -0.92 12.33 -26.25
N ARG A 391 -2.05 12.97 -25.92
CA ARG A 391 -3.36 12.66 -26.53
C ARG A 391 -3.40 12.92 -28.05
N THR A 392 -2.64 13.88 -28.57
CA THR A 392 -2.62 14.17 -30.02
C THR A 392 -1.73 13.18 -30.79
N THR A 393 -0.55 12.86 -30.26
CA THR A 393 0.51 12.18 -31.05
C THR A 393 0.73 10.72 -30.66
N GLY A 394 0.24 10.28 -29.51
CA GLY A 394 0.50 8.95 -28.94
C GLY A 394 1.96 8.73 -28.47
N LEU A 395 2.84 9.71 -28.65
CA LEU A 395 4.24 9.64 -28.22
C LEU A 395 4.35 9.78 -26.71
N LEU A 396 5.28 9.04 -26.10
CA LEU A 396 5.55 9.10 -24.67
C LEU A 396 6.56 10.22 -24.36
N MET A 397 6.35 10.94 -23.26
CA MET A 397 7.35 11.80 -22.63
C MET A 397 8.64 11.00 -22.37
N ASP A 398 9.75 11.38 -23.01
CA ASP A 398 11.04 10.68 -23.00
C ASP A 398 12.13 11.64 -22.51
N GLY A 399 12.81 11.28 -21.41
CA GLY A 399 13.92 12.05 -20.83
C GLY A 399 15.24 11.95 -21.63
N MET A 400 15.23 11.26 -22.78
CA MET A 400 16.33 11.09 -23.74
C MET A 400 17.63 10.49 -23.20
N GLY A 401 17.65 10.03 -21.95
CA GLY A 401 18.87 9.59 -21.27
C GLY A 401 19.77 10.76 -20.85
N ALA A 402 19.26 11.99 -20.89
CA ALA A 402 20.03 13.19 -20.61
C ALA A 402 20.33 13.34 -19.11
N THR A 403 21.61 13.47 -18.76
CA THR A 403 22.11 13.59 -17.38
C THR A 403 22.49 15.01 -16.98
N ALA A 404 22.50 15.96 -17.91
CA ALA A 404 22.86 17.35 -17.67
C ALA A 404 21.63 18.21 -17.31
N ASN A 405 21.79 19.08 -16.31
CA ASN A 405 20.79 20.09 -15.95
C ASN A 405 20.47 21.03 -17.12
N GLY A 406 19.20 21.33 -17.35
CA GLY A 406 18.75 22.21 -18.42
C GLY A 406 18.63 21.52 -19.78
N SER A 407 18.89 20.20 -19.86
CA SER A 407 18.55 19.40 -21.03
C SER A 407 17.04 19.46 -21.29
N ASN A 408 16.63 19.45 -22.56
CA ASN A 408 15.23 19.44 -22.93
C ASN A 408 14.54 18.13 -22.46
N CYS A 409 13.22 18.19 -22.27
CA CYS A 409 12.38 17.00 -22.19
C CYS A 409 11.68 16.82 -23.54
N SER A 410 11.67 15.59 -24.06
CA SER A 410 11.27 15.31 -25.44
C SER A 410 10.16 14.24 -25.48
N GLN A 411 9.72 13.83 -26.68
CA GLN A 411 8.76 12.75 -26.87
C GLN A 411 9.26 11.70 -27.87
N TRP A 412 8.88 10.44 -27.64
CA TRP A 412 9.30 9.29 -28.44
C TRP A 412 8.23 8.20 -28.43
N SER A 413 8.06 7.46 -29.53
CA SER A 413 7.14 6.33 -29.67
C SER A 413 7.37 5.27 -28.60
N ASN A 414 6.35 4.61 -28.05
CA ASN A 414 6.54 3.64 -26.97
C ASN A 414 7.59 2.56 -27.34
N SER A 415 8.66 2.49 -26.54
CA SER A 415 9.80 1.58 -26.69
C SER A 415 10.07 0.74 -25.44
N GLY A 416 9.26 0.91 -24.39
CA GLY A 416 9.51 0.34 -23.05
C GLY A 416 10.71 0.95 -22.30
N SER A 417 11.49 1.84 -22.91
CA SER A 417 12.71 2.42 -22.32
C SER A 417 12.43 3.10 -20.98
N TYR A 418 13.36 2.97 -20.02
CA TYR A 418 13.31 3.70 -18.75
C TYR A 418 13.33 5.22 -18.93
N ASN A 419 13.82 5.74 -20.07
CA ASN A 419 13.72 7.17 -20.38
C ASN A 419 12.26 7.64 -20.51
N GLN A 420 11.32 6.74 -20.84
CA GLN A 420 9.90 7.02 -21.01
C GLN A 420 9.09 6.84 -19.73
N GLN A 421 9.76 6.48 -18.62
CA GLN A 421 9.14 6.09 -17.36
C GLN A 421 9.44 7.12 -16.28
N TRP A 422 8.41 7.56 -15.57
CA TRP A 422 8.49 8.68 -14.62
C TRP A 422 7.90 8.29 -13.27
N ALA A 423 8.63 8.55 -12.18
CA ALA A 423 8.07 8.44 -10.83
C ALA A 423 7.33 9.73 -10.50
N LEU A 424 6.12 9.60 -9.96
CA LEU A 424 5.28 10.72 -9.54
C LEU A 424 5.50 10.95 -8.04
N GLU A 425 6.32 11.95 -7.70
CA GLU A 425 6.63 12.31 -6.32
C GLU A 425 5.70 13.45 -5.85
N THR A 426 4.99 13.27 -4.74
CA THR A 426 4.06 14.26 -4.19
C THR A 426 4.78 15.28 -3.30
N THR A 427 4.42 16.56 -3.42
CA THR A 427 4.97 17.66 -2.62
C THR A 427 3.90 18.70 -2.31
N GLY A 428 3.28 18.55 -1.13
CA GLY A 428 2.06 19.29 -0.80
C GLY A 428 0.93 18.97 -1.79
N SER A 429 0.31 20.01 -2.34
CA SER A 429 -0.73 19.92 -3.38
C SER A 429 -0.20 19.77 -4.82
N TYR A 430 1.12 19.63 -5.00
CA TYR A 430 1.78 19.52 -6.31
C TYR A 430 2.45 18.15 -6.50
N VAL A 431 2.74 17.81 -7.75
CA VAL A 431 3.57 16.66 -8.12
C VAL A 431 4.88 17.11 -8.76
N LYS A 432 5.95 16.35 -8.53
CA LYS A 432 7.18 16.37 -9.31
C LYS A 432 7.24 15.10 -10.16
N LEU A 433 7.69 15.22 -11.41
CA LEU A 433 7.86 14.07 -12.31
C LEU A 433 9.34 13.77 -12.45
N LYS A 434 9.80 12.61 -11.98
CA LYS A 434 11.21 12.21 -11.98
C LYS A 434 11.48 11.10 -12.98
N ASN A 435 12.44 11.28 -13.88
CA ASN A 435 12.77 10.27 -14.87
C ASN A 435 13.42 9.03 -14.23
N ARG A 436 12.98 7.83 -14.61
CA ARG A 436 13.51 6.55 -14.10
C ARG A 436 14.97 6.34 -14.46
N ALA A 437 15.40 6.73 -15.66
CA ALA A 437 16.74 6.46 -16.16
C ALA A 437 17.77 7.48 -15.66
N THR A 438 17.40 8.76 -15.57
CA THR A 438 18.35 9.86 -15.33
C THR A 438 18.25 10.45 -13.92
N GLY A 439 17.14 10.23 -13.20
CA GLY A 439 16.87 10.82 -11.89
C GLY A 439 16.60 12.33 -11.91
N LEU A 440 16.65 12.97 -13.09
CA LEU A 440 16.25 14.38 -13.27
C LEU A 440 14.73 14.53 -13.22
N TYR A 441 14.27 15.74 -12.90
CA TYR A 441 12.87 16.09 -12.79
C TYR A 441 12.42 17.00 -13.93
N LEU A 442 11.19 16.82 -14.41
CA LEU A 442 10.55 17.72 -15.37
C LEU A 442 10.49 19.15 -14.78
N ASP A 443 11.11 20.10 -15.47
CA ASP A 443 11.36 21.45 -14.99
C ASP A 443 10.88 22.48 -16.02
N GLY A 444 10.03 23.42 -15.59
CA GLY A 444 9.50 24.51 -16.43
C GLY A 444 10.53 25.61 -16.76
N MET A 445 11.72 25.55 -16.14
CA MET A 445 12.87 26.45 -16.31
C MET A 445 12.57 27.94 -16.12
N GLY A 446 11.47 28.28 -15.44
CA GLY A 446 11.01 29.66 -15.27
C GLY A 446 10.57 30.36 -16.55
N ARG A 447 10.41 29.62 -17.67
CA ARG A 447 10.11 30.19 -18.98
C ARG A 447 8.61 30.45 -19.14
N THR A 448 8.22 31.72 -19.25
CA THR A 448 6.81 32.17 -19.23
C THR A 448 6.18 32.44 -20.60
N SER A 449 6.94 32.29 -21.70
CA SER A 449 6.43 32.48 -23.07
C SER A 449 5.81 31.19 -23.63
N ASN A 450 4.73 31.30 -24.40
CA ASN A 450 4.16 30.18 -25.15
C ASN A 450 5.18 29.58 -26.13
N GLY A 451 5.25 28.24 -26.18
CA GLY A 451 6.21 27.50 -27.00
C GLY A 451 7.58 27.30 -26.33
N SER A 452 7.76 27.78 -25.09
CA SER A 452 9.01 27.58 -24.34
C SER A 452 9.24 26.11 -24.04
N ILE A 453 10.34 25.56 -24.56
CA ILE A 453 10.73 24.16 -24.34
C ILE A 453 10.82 23.85 -22.83
N ALA A 454 10.18 22.75 -22.42
CA ALA A 454 10.23 22.16 -21.08
C ALA A 454 11.53 21.35 -20.92
N GLY A 455 12.08 21.31 -19.70
CA GLY A 455 13.42 20.79 -19.46
C GLY A 455 13.48 19.73 -18.37
N GLN A 456 14.70 19.35 -18.03
CA GLN A 456 15.02 18.38 -17.00
C GLN A 456 16.12 18.93 -16.08
N TRP A 457 15.95 18.77 -14.77
CA TRP A 457 16.90 19.30 -13.77
C TRP A 457 17.00 18.41 -12.52
N ALA A 458 18.15 18.37 -11.88
CA ALA A 458 18.37 17.64 -10.63
C ALA A 458 17.42 18.15 -9.51
N SER A 459 17.12 17.30 -8.52
CA SER A 459 16.09 17.61 -7.51
C SER A 459 16.39 18.90 -6.76
N SER A 460 15.41 19.80 -6.75
CA SER A 460 15.41 21.01 -5.94
C SER A 460 14.04 21.25 -5.30
N SER A 461 13.96 22.27 -4.43
CA SER A 461 12.72 22.86 -3.94
C SER A 461 12.09 23.87 -4.90
N SER A 462 12.65 24.06 -6.11
CA SER A 462 12.16 25.06 -7.07
C SER A 462 10.70 24.81 -7.46
N ASN A 463 9.93 25.91 -7.57
CA ASN A 463 8.57 25.86 -8.10
C ASN A 463 8.55 25.42 -9.58
N ASN A 464 9.67 25.53 -10.31
CA ASN A 464 9.75 25.06 -11.69
C ASN A 464 9.57 23.53 -11.81
N GLN A 465 9.92 22.76 -10.78
CA GLN A 465 9.82 21.29 -10.77
C GLN A 465 8.48 20.78 -10.24
N GLN A 466 7.59 21.70 -9.88
CA GLN A 466 6.31 21.42 -9.23
C GLN A 466 5.18 21.70 -10.21
N TRP A 467 4.28 20.73 -10.35
CA TRP A 467 3.20 20.76 -11.32
C TRP A 467 1.88 20.47 -10.62
N THR A 468 0.83 21.22 -10.94
CA THR A 468 -0.55 20.83 -10.64
C THR A 468 -0.96 19.79 -11.68
N MET A 469 -1.41 18.61 -11.23
CA MET A 469 -2.04 17.61 -12.09
C MET A 469 -3.55 17.88 -12.12
N GLU A 470 -4.11 18.14 -13.30
CA GLU A 470 -5.52 18.48 -13.49
C GLU A 470 -6.20 17.39 -14.35
N ASN A 471 -7.18 16.69 -13.80
CA ASN A 471 -7.91 15.62 -14.51
C ASN A 471 -8.92 16.20 -15.50
N THR A 472 -9.01 15.66 -16.72
CA THR A 472 -9.98 16.08 -17.73
C THR A 472 -10.36 14.93 -18.67
N GLY A 473 -11.61 14.47 -18.60
CA GLY A 473 -12.20 13.51 -19.57
C GLY A 473 -11.39 12.23 -19.84
N GLY A 474 -10.79 11.62 -18.82
CA GLY A 474 -9.93 10.43 -18.94
C GLY A 474 -8.44 10.71 -19.17
N PHE A 475 -8.02 11.97 -19.22
CA PHE A 475 -6.64 12.42 -19.40
C PHE A 475 -6.21 13.32 -18.22
N VAL A 476 -4.91 13.58 -18.10
CA VAL A 476 -4.35 14.59 -17.18
C VAL A 476 -3.69 15.73 -17.94
N LYS A 477 -3.79 16.95 -17.41
CA LYS A 477 -2.96 18.10 -17.80
C LYS A 477 -1.94 18.38 -16.69
N PHE A 478 -0.75 18.87 -17.05
CA PHE A 478 0.27 19.30 -16.09
C PHE A 478 0.50 20.80 -16.19
N LYS A 479 0.14 21.56 -15.16
CA LYS A 479 0.36 23.01 -15.07
C LYS A 479 1.54 23.34 -14.17
N ASN A 480 2.52 24.06 -14.66
CA ASN A 480 3.70 24.41 -13.88
C ASN A 480 3.38 25.42 -12.77
N ARG A 481 3.89 25.19 -11.55
CA ARG A 481 3.67 26.07 -10.39
C ARG A 481 4.33 27.44 -10.54
N ALA A 482 5.49 27.52 -11.20
CA ALA A 482 6.22 28.77 -11.39
C ALA A 482 5.72 29.59 -12.58
N THR A 483 5.49 28.95 -13.73
CA THR A 483 5.16 29.66 -14.99
C THR A 483 3.65 29.79 -15.24
N GLY A 484 2.82 28.97 -14.58
CA GLY A 484 1.38 28.90 -14.83
C GLY A 484 0.97 28.26 -16.16
N LEU A 485 1.95 27.90 -16.99
CA LEU A 485 1.76 27.26 -18.30
C LEU A 485 1.57 25.75 -18.17
N TYR A 486 0.97 25.14 -19.18
CA TYR A 486 0.71 23.71 -19.29
C TYR A 486 1.76 23.03 -20.17
N LEU A 487 2.19 21.83 -19.78
CA LEU A 487 3.02 20.96 -20.62
C LEU A 487 2.27 20.59 -21.92
N ASP A 488 2.89 20.88 -23.06
CA ASP A 488 2.29 20.81 -24.40
C ASP A 488 3.20 20.03 -25.36
N GLY A 489 2.63 19.02 -26.04
CA GLY A 489 3.33 18.20 -27.04
C GLY A 489 3.50 18.84 -28.42
N LEU A 490 3.03 20.09 -28.61
CA LEU A 490 3.09 20.88 -29.85
C LEU A 490 2.49 20.21 -31.11
N GLY A 491 1.84 19.05 -30.98
CA GLY A 491 1.38 18.22 -32.10
C GLY A 491 2.53 17.56 -32.90
N GLN A 492 3.76 17.58 -32.39
CA GLN A 492 4.92 17.07 -33.11
C GLN A 492 4.97 15.54 -33.08
N THR A 493 4.95 14.92 -34.26
CA THR A 493 4.97 13.46 -34.44
C THR A 493 6.38 12.86 -34.61
N GLY A 494 7.43 13.67 -34.45
CA GLY A 494 8.82 13.24 -34.56
C GLY A 494 9.33 12.52 -33.32
N ASN A 495 10.02 11.40 -33.50
CA ASN A 495 10.78 10.77 -32.42
C ASN A 495 11.98 11.64 -32.05
N GLY A 496 12.02 12.13 -30.81
CA GLY A 496 13.02 13.08 -30.33
C GLY A 496 12.59 14.55 -30.44
N SER A 497 11.35 14.82 -30.88
CA SER A 497 10.76 16.16 -30.81
C SER A 497 10.67 16.65 -29.36
N ASP A 498 10.95 17.93 -29.12
CA ASP A 498 10.89 18.50 -27.77
C ASP A 498 9.45 18.79 -27.31
N LEU A 499 9.27 18.74 -25.99
CA LEU A 499 8.06 19.18 -25.30
C LEU A 499 8.18 20.64 -24.90
N ALA A 500 7.06 21.36 -24.91
CA ALA A 500 7.01 22.77 -24.59
C ALA A 500 6.00 23.08 -23.48
N GLN A 501 5.84 24.37 -23.20
CA GLN A 501 4.86 24.93 -22.30
C GLN A 501 3.98 25.96 -23.02
N TRP A 502 2.68 25.96 -22.74
CA TRP A 502 1.71 26.86 -23.37
C TRP A 502 0.60 27.27 -22.39
N THR A 503 -0.01 28.44 -22.58
CA THR A 503 -1.20 28.87 -21.84
C THR A 503 -2.34 27.86 -21.98
N THR A 504 -3.26 27.80 -21.01
CA THR A 504 -4.36 26.82 -21.07
C THR A 504 -5.14 26.92 -22.37
N SER A 505 -5.42 25.77 -22.97
CA SER A 505 -6.28 25.65 -24.15
C SER A 505 -7.10 24.36 -24.10
N SER A 506 -8.05 24.24 -25.03
CA SER A 506 -8.77 23.01 -25.35
C SER A 506 -7.93 21.99 -26.15
N SER A 507 -6.71 22.34 -26.55
CA SER A 507 -5.85 21.47 -27.37
C SER A 507 -5.57 20.14 -26.68
N TYR A 508 -5.65 19.06 -27.46
CA TYR A 508 -5.26 17.73 -27.02
C TYR A 508 -3.74 17.61 -26.78
N ASN A 509 -2.94 18.53 -27.31
CA ASN A 509 -1.49 18.56 -27.06
C ASN A 509 -1.15 18.76 -25.57
N GLN A 510 -2.06 19.35 -24.79
CA GLN A 510 -1.88 19.60 -23.35
C GLN A 510 -2.39 18.45 -22.46
N GLN A 511 -2.87 17.37 -23.07
CA GLN A 511 -3.56 16.27 -22.40
C GLN A 511 -2.76 14.98 -22.56
N TRP A 512 -2.66 14.22 -21.47
CA TRP A 512 -1.76 13.09 -21.34
C TRP A 512 -2.50 11.88 -20.78
N THR A 513 -2.32 10.72 -21.39
CA THR A 513 -2.74 9.43 -20.80
C THR A 513 -1.62 8.91 -19.91
N SER A 514 -1.90 8.77 -18.62
CA SER A 514 -1.01 8.10 -17.67
C SER A 514 -1.28 6.60 -17.65
N SER A 515 -0.24 5.78 -17.82
CA SER A 515 -0.33 4.33 -17.65
C SER A 515 0.76 3.86 -16.69
N ALA A 516 0.41 3.06 -15.70
CA ALA A 516 1.37 2.48 -14.77
C ALA A 516 2.23 1.41 -15.47
N THR A 517 3.54 1.53 -15.39
CA THR A 517 4.43 0.45 -15.83
C THR A 517 4.55 -0.59 -14.74
N THR A 518 4.15 -1.83 -15.02
CA THR A 518 4.60 -2.97 -14.23
C THR A 518 6.12 -3.11 -14.36
N ASN A 519 6.80 -3.55 -13.31
CA ASN A 519 8.22 -3.91 -13.40
C ASN A 519 8.34 -5.22 -14.20
N ALA A 520 8.46 -5.08 -15.53
CA ALA A 520 8.45 -6.19 -16.46
C ALA A 520 9.69 -7.09 -16.30
N ARG A 521 9.51 -8.14 -15.50
CA ARG A 521 10.37 -9.33 -15.35
C ARG A 521 11.72 -9.07 -14.67
N THR A 522 11.84 -9.57 -13.45
CA THR A 522 13.11 -10.13 -12.96
C THR A 522 13.71 -11.07 -14.01
N ALA A 523 15.04 -11.11 -14.12
CA ALA A 523 15.71 -11.99 -15.07
C ALA A 523 15.29 -13.44 -14.85
N ALA A 524 14.78 -14.08 -15.90
CA ALA A 524 14.44 -15.50 -15.84
C ALA A 524 15.74 -16.30 -15.67
N GLN A 525 15.82 -17.07 -14.58
CA GLN A 525 16.75 -18.19 -14.48
C GLN A 525 16.51 -19.14 -15.67
N PRO A 526 17.54 -19.84 -16.19
CA PRO A 526 17.42 -20.62 -17.41
C PRO A 526 16.49 -21.82 -17.23
N VAL A 527 15.23 -21.66 -17.62
CA VAL A 527 14.25 -22.75 -17.71
C VAL A 527 14.62 -23.62 -18.90
N PHE A 528 14.98 -24.88 -18.62
CA PHE A 528 15.08 -25.90 -19.67
C PHE A 528 13.68 -26.19 -20.21
N VAL A 529 13.39 -25.69 -21.42
CA VAL A 529 12.08 -25.88 -22.07
C VAL A 529 11.99 -27.27 -22.68
N SER A 530 11.10 -28.11 -22.15
CA SER A 530 10.61 -29.30 -22.85
C SER A 530 9.57 -28.88 -23.91
N ASN A 531 9.58 -29.56 -25.06
CA ASN A 531 8.77 -29.17 -26.22
C ASN A 531 7.25 -29.39 -26.01
N SER A 532 6.44 -28.36 -26.26
CA SER A 532 5.06 -28.53 -26.74
C SER A 532 4.60 -27.38 -27.64
N THR A 533 4.04 -27.75 -28.80
CA THR A 533 3.12 -26.98 -29.67
C THR A 533 3.38 -25.47 -29.88
N ILE A 534 3.94 -25.14 -31.05
CA ILE A 534 4.13 -23.77 -31.56
C ILE A 534 2.83 -23.23 -32.21
N ASP A 535 2.39 -22.05 -31.80
CA ASP A 535 1.48 -21.20 -32.60
C ASP A 535 2.27 -20.26 -33.52
N LYS A 536 1.68 -19.83 -34.65
CA LYS A 536 2.42 -19.40 -35.85
C LYS A 536 2.22 -17.92 -36.19
N GLN A 537 3.28 -17.32 -36.74
CA GLN A 537 3.30 -16.02 -37.43
C GLN A 537 3.10 -14.73 -36.58
N THR A 538 4.18 -14.29 -35.93
CA THR A 538 4.71 -12.94 -36.22
C THR A 538 6.23 -13.00 -36.37
N SER A 539 6.81 -12.29 -37.35
CA SER A 539 8.26 -12.14 -37.49
C SER A 539 8.81 -11.18 -36.44
N GLN A 540 8.93 -11.68 -35.21
CA GLN A 540 9.57 -10.96 -34.12
C GLN A 540 11.07 -10.82 -34.41
N VAL A 541 11.51 -9.57 -34.39
CA VAL A 541 12.91 -9.17 -34.41
C VAL A 541 13.07 -8.26 -33.20
N THR A 542 13.95 -8.64 -32.28
CA THR A 542 14.07 -8.01 -30.96
C THR A 542 15.53 -7.81 -30.57
N VAL A 543 15.80 -6.80 -29.74
CA VAL A 543 17.14 -6.49 -29.25
C VAL A 543 17.14 -6.44 -27.72
N TYR A 544 17.99 -7.26 -27.08
CA TYR A 544 18.06 -7.39 -25.62
C TYR A 544 19.46 -7.84 -25.11
N PRO A 545 19.82 -7.63 -23.84
CA PRO A 545 19.15 -6.76 -22.88
C PRO A 545 19.23 -5.29 -23.30
N ASN A 546 18.30 -4.47 -22.83
CA ASN A 546 18.27 -3.04 -23.10
C ASN A 546 17.68 -2.31 -21.88
N PRO A 547 18.48 -1.58 -21.07
CA PRO A 547 19.91 -1.30 -21.25
C PRO A 547 20.81 -2.55 -21.16
N SER A 548 22.06 -2.40 -21.61
CA SER A 548 23.13 -3.40 -21.43
C SER A 548 24.46 -2.76 -21.06
N SER A 549 25.17 -3.32 -20.08
CA SER A 549 26.55 -2.94 -19.75
C SER A 549 27.59 -3.71 -20.57
N THR A 550 27.25 -4.86 -21.15
CA THR A 550 28.17 -5.72 -21.90
C THR A 550 27.91 -5.64 -23.40
N SER A 551 26.90 -6.36 -23.89
CA SER A 551 26.60 -6.56 -25.32
C SER A 551 25.09 -6.59 -25.56
N PHE A 552 24.69 -6.43 -26.83
CA PHE A 552 23.30 -6.55 -27.27
C PHE A 552 23.13 -7.81 -28.11
N ASN A 553 21.97 -8.44 -28.00
CA ASN A 553 21.59 -9.61 -28.78
C ASN A 553 20.43 -9.25 -29.70
N LEU A 554 20.64 -9.35 -31.01
CA LEU A 554 19.58 -9.37 -32.00
C LEU A 554 19.06 -10.80 -32.12
N VAL A 555 17.77 -11.02 -31.87
CA VAL A 555 17.08 -12.27 -32.20
C VAL A 555 16.14 -12.05 -33.37
N VAL A 556 16.10 -13.03 -34.27
CA VAL A 556 15.35 -13.02 -35.53
C VAL A 556 14.57 -14.32 -35.65
N GLY A 557 13.25 -14.25 -35.81
CA GLY A 557 12.43 -15.43 -36.05
C GLY A 557 12.69 -16.08 -37.41
N ASN A 558 12.82 -17.42 -37.43
CA ASN A 558 12.76 -18.30 -38.60
C ASN A 558 13.50 -17.86 -39.88
N ASN A 559 14.81 -18.08 -39.93
CA ASN A 559 15.62 -18.10 -41.16
C ASN A 559 15.59 -16.82 -42.04
N GLU A 560 15.11 -15.67 -41.55
CA GLU A 560 15.13 -14.43 -42.32
C GLU A 560 16.57 -13.94 -42.59
N LYS A 561 16.84 -13.57 -43.84
CA LYS A 561 18.15 -13.05 -44.26
C LYS A 561 18.29 -11.57 -43.89
N ILE A 562 19.15 -11.28 -42.91
CA ILE A 562 19.54 -9.91 -42.59
C ILE A 562 20.64 -9.46 -43.55
N MET A 563 20.40 -8.35 -44.24
CA MET A 563 21.27 -7.78 -45.27
C MET A 563 22.26 -6.77 -44.68
N LEU A 564 21.84 -5.99 -43.69
CA LEU A 564 22.65 -4.97 -43.02
C LEU A 564 22.15 -4.74 -41.59
N ILE A 565 23.08 -4.49 -40.67
CA ILE A 565 22.81 -3.83 -39.39
C ILE A 565 23.71 -2.60 -39.31
N GLU A 566 23.13 -1.43 -39.03
CA GLU A 566 23.88 -0.20 -38.71
C GLU A 566 23.67 0.15 -37.24
N ILE A 567 24.76 0.46 -36.53
CA ILE A 567 24.69 1.10 -35.22
C ILE A 567 24.97 2.58 -35.45
N VAL A 568 24.02 3.43 -35.04
CA VAL A 568 24.07 4.88 -35.23
C VAL A 568 24.06 5.56 -33.86
N ASP A 569 24.92 6.55 -33.65
CA ASP A 569 24.85 7.38 -32.44
C ASP A 569 23.73 8.42 -32.52
N ILE A 570 23.48 9.12 -31.40
CA ILE A 570 22.44 10.18 -31.33
C ILE A 570 22.70 11.38 -32.25
N THR A 571 23.88 11.52 -32.87
CA THR A 571 24.16 12.57 -33.86
C THR A 571 23.89 12.13 -35.30
N GLY A 572 23.41 10.89 -35.50
CA GLY A 572 23.13 10.32 -36.82
C GLY A 572 24.37 9.71 -37.50
N ARG A 573 25.52 9.66 -36.81
CA ARG A 573 26.75 9.05 -37.33
C ARG A 573 26.69 7.53 -37.14
N VAL A 574 27.01 6.78 -38.19
CA VAL A 574 27.23 5.34 -38.09
C VAL A 574 28.54 5.08 -37.34
N VAL A 575 28.48 4.27 -36.28
CA VAL A 575 29.62 3.91 -35.42
C VAL A 575 30.07 2.46 -35.60
N GLU A 576 29.18 1.57 -36.05
CA GLU A 576 29.46 0.16 -36.33
C GLU A 576 28.54 -0.32 -37.47
N SER A 577 28.96 -1.32 -38.25
CA SER A 577 28.16 -1.88 -39.34
C SER A 577 28.46 -3.35 -39.57
N ILE A 578 27.41 -4.17 -39.64
CA ILE A 578 27.51 -5.63 -39.78
C ILE A 578 26.84 -6.03 -41.10
N LYS A 579 27.56 -6.77 -41.94
CA LYS A 579 27.17 -7.14 -43.32
C LYS A 579 27.30 -8.65 -43.53
N PRO A 580 26.61 -9.19 -44.55
CA PRO A 580 25.43 -10.02 -44.37
C PRO A 580 25.73 -11.30 -43.57
N VAL A 581 24.91 -11.59 -42.56
CA VAL A 581 25.11 -12.72 -41.63
C VAL A 581 23.90 -13.66 -41.67
N ALA A 582 24.16 -14.97 -41.78
CA ALA A 582 23.13 -16.01 -41.65
C ALA A 582 22.79 -16.24 -40.17
N ILE A 583 21.95 -15.38 -39.61
CA ILE A 583 21.52 -15.45 -38.21
C ILE A 583 20.57 -16.64 -38.02
N LYS A 584 21.09 -17.77 -37.53
CA LYS A 584 20.27 -18.98 -37.29
C LYS A 584 19.26 -18.84 -36.14
N ASN A 585 19.49 -17.94 -35.19
CA ASN A 585 18.59 -17.62 -34.07
C ASN A 585 18.95 -16.27 -33.42
N ARG A 586 20.24 -16.05 -33.12
CA ARG A 586 20.77 -14.91 -32.36
C ARG A 586 22.07 -14.40 -32.99
N LEU A 587 22.29 -13.08 -32.94
CA LEU A 587 23.57 -12.41 -33.17
C LEU A 587 23.87 -11.50 -31.99
N GLU A 588 25.11 -11.52 -31.49
CA GLU A 588 25.58 -10.66 -30.41
C GLU A 588 26.50 -9.56 -30.96
N PHE A 589 26.36 -8.32 -30.48
CA PHE A 589 27.02 -7.14 -31.04
C PHE A 589 27.22 -6.01 -30.03
N GLY A 590 27.94 -4.95 -30.43
CA GLY A 590 28.02 -3.69 -29.67
C GLY A 590 28.85 -3.74 -28.38
N ALA A 591 29.66 -4.79 -28.16
CA ALA A 591 30.51 -4.92 -26.97
C ALA A 591 31.51 -3.76 -26.81
N SER A 592 32.02 -3.24 -27.94
CA SER A 592 32.95 -2.13 -28.07
C SER A 592 32.32 -0.73 -27.99
N LEU A 593 31.00 -0.62 -27.86
CA LEU A 593 30.33 0.67 -27.72
C LEU A 593 30.68 1.33 -26.38
N LYS A 594 30.72 2.66 -26.35
CA LYS A 594 30.90 3.44 -25.11
C LYS A 594 29.53 3.64 -24.44
N PRO A 595 29.48 3.94 -23.13
CA PRO A 595 28.23 4.26 -22.45
C PRO A 595 27.51 5.43 -23.13
N ASN A 596 26.39 5.15 -23.81
CA ASN A 596 25.59 6.11 -24.58
C ASN A 596 24.27 5.47 -25.07
N THR A 597 23.37 6.30 -25.62
CA THR A 597 22.23 5.84 -26.42
C THR A 597 22.65 5.64 -27.89
N TYR A 598 22.14 4.58 -28.52
CA TYR A 598 22.35 4.26 -29.93
C TYR A 598 21.04 3.86 -30.61
N ILE A 599 20.96 4.01 -31.93
CA ILE A 599 19.90 3.50 -32.78
C ILE A 599 20.46 2.33 -33.60
N ILE A 600 19.92 1.13 -33.40
CA ILE A 600 20.24 -0.06 -34.19
C ILE A 600 19.23 -0.15 -35.33
N LYS A 601 19.68 0.10 -36.56
CA LYS A 601 18.88 -0.18 -37.76
C LYS A 601 19.18 -1.60 -38.22
N VAL A 602 18.15 -2.39 -38.46
CA VAL A 602 18.26 -3.76 -38.98
C VAL A 602 17.46 -3.81 -40.28
N THR A 603 18.11 -4.23 -41.38
CA THR A 603 17.50 -4.31 -42.71
C THR A 603 17.48 -5.76 -43.20
N GLY A 604 16.28 -6.29 -43.38
CA GLY A 604 16.02 -7.56 -44.08
C GLY A 604 15.83 -7.37 -45.58
N ASN A 605 15.37 -8.40 -46.29
CA ASN A 605 15.15 -8.34 -47.74
C ASN A 605 14.09 -7.30 -48.19
N THR A 606 13.06 -7.04 -47.36
CA THR A 606 11.89 -6.22 -47.72
C THR A 606 11.49 -5.22 -46.62
N TRP A 607 12.25 -5.13 -45.53
CA TRP A 607 11.90 -4.33 -44.35
C TRP A 607 13.13 -3.73 -43.67
N THR A 608 12.95 -2.59 -43.00
CA THR A 608 13.91 -2.03 -42.05
C THR A 608 13.21 -1.75 -40.72
N LYS A 609 13.82 -2.13 -39.60
CA LYS A 609 13.36 -1.83 -38.23
C LYS A 609 14.46 -1.09 -37.47
N SER A 610 14.08 -0.18 -36.58
CA SER A 610 15.01 0.63 -35.78
C SER A 610 14.75 0.43 -34.28
N PHE A 611 15.79 0.19 -33.49
CA PHE A 611 15.73 -0.05 -32.05
C PHE A 611 16.57 0.98 -31.28
N LYS A 612 15.97 1.73 -30.35
CA LYS A 612 16.69 2.63 -29.42
C LYS A 612 17.29 1.78 -28.29
N VAL A 613 18.61 1.69 -28.22
CA VAL A 613 19.33 0.90 -27.20
C VAL A 613 20.25 1.76 -26.34
N ILE A 614 20.47 1.34 -25.10
CA ILE A 614 21.28 2.06 -24.11
C ILE A 614 22.44 1.17 -23.68
N LYS A 615 23.67 1.61 -23.98
CA LYS A 615 24.91 1.03 -23.45
C LYS A 615 25.25 1.73 -22.14
N GLN A 616 25.49 0.95 -21.09
CA GLN A 616 25.96 1.39 -19.77
C GLN A 616 27.47 1.21 -19.63
#